data_AF-A0A7S3FJE8-F1
#
_entry.id   AF-A0A7S3FJE8-F1
#
_cell.length_a   1.000
_cell.length_b   1.000
_cell.length_c   1.000
_cell.angle_alpha   90.00
_cell.angle_beta   90.00
_cell.angle_gamma   90.00
#
_symmetry.space_group_name_H-M   'P 1'
#
loop_
_entity.id
_entity.type
_entity.pdbx_description
1 polymer ?
#
loop_
_entity_poly.entity_id
_entity_poly.type
_entity_poly.pdbx_seq_one_letter_code
_entity_poly.pdbx_strand_id
1 'polypeptide(L)'
;VEVSVVPDHFDGYGDARARADGYWMPYIVQAGCATDALVEVALTGAAEALGALTAVWLRVGYVAYGPHGRTSHAQHVVLPLQFPEAGAGAGAAAASEGSSGPDEAAVVPVRTHMLCHLDDPAEVVRRYAAPLARPGDVVAIGETPVAVMQGRVRHPEGIRPGAVARLACLAFHPTSSLATACGMQALVDVAGAWRVACAAAAAVVARLLLRMRGVFYRLAGRQAPLIDDVSGTLPPYDQFVCLGPTDVDAEVERMAAAAGCGVAVVDVNDLRRVKILAASEGVDRAKLTEALLPNPAGNGEEQTPVVVVRDCAKP
;
A
#
# COMPACT_ATOMS: atom_id res chain seq x y z
N VAL A 1 -17.03 -5.23 -21.37
CA VAL A 1 -15.89 -4.34 -21.07
C VAL A 1 -15.28 -3.95 -22.40
N GLU A 2 -15.29 -2.66 -22.70
CA GLU A 2 -14.58 -2.09 -23.84
C GLU A 2 -13.40 -1.29 -23.28
N VAL A 3 -12.22 -1.46 -23.87
CA VAL A 3 -11.01 -0.75 -23.46
C VAL A 3 -10.46 -0.07 -24.69
N SER A 4 -10.30 1.25 -24.60
CA SER A 4 -9.57 2.04 -25.60
C SER A 4 -8.27 2.53 -24.98
N VAL A 5 -7.20 2.53 -25.78
CA VAL A 5 -5.90 3.05 -25.39
C VAL A 5 -5.49 4.05 -26.44
N VAL A 6 -5.23 5.28 -26.03
CA VAL A 6 -4.74 6.37 -26.88
C VAL A 6 -3.39 6.81 -26.32
N PRO A 7 -2.29 6.69 -27.07
CA PRO A 7 -0.99 7.07 -26.59
C PRO A 7 -0.94 8.58 -26.45
N ASP A 8 -0.33 9.05 -25.38
CA ASP A 8 -0.02 10.46 -25.15
C ASP A 8 1.49 10.62 -25.21
N HIS A 9 2.01 10.53 -26.43
CA HIS A 9 3.44 10.62 -26.71
C HIS A 9 3.88 12.08 -26.69
N PHE A 10 4.96 12.37 -25.97
CA PHE A 10 5.66 13.65 -26.01
C PHE A 10 6.20 13.95 -27.43
N ASP A 11 6.39 15.22 -27.79
CA ASP A 11 7.03 15.68 -29.05
C ASP A 11 6.36 15.32 -30.39
N GLY A 12 5.08 15.67 -30.59
CA GLY A 12 4.48 15.73 -31.94
C GLY A 12 4.08 14.38 -32.55
N TYR A 13 4.16 13.30 -31.77
CA TYR A 13 3.65 11.96 -32.10
C TYR A 13 2.26 11.68 -31.49
N GLY A 14 1.68 12.63 -30.74
CA GLY A 14 0.45 12.45 -29.96
C GLY A 14 -0.81 12.04 -30.74
N ASP A 15 -0.82 12.19 -32.07
CA ASP A 15 -1.96 11.80 -32.93
C ASP A 15 -1.76 10.44 -33.63
N ALA A 16 -0.65 9.74 -33.38
CA ALA A 16 -0.37 8.45 -34.02
C ALA A 16 -1.26 7.34 -33.45
N ARG A 17 -2.48 7.23 -33.98
CA ARG A 17 -3.42 6.15 -33.64
C ARG A 17 -2.86 4.80 -34.07
N ALA A 18 -3.25 3.76 -33.33
CA ALA A 18 -3.09 2.39 -33.79
C ALA A 18 -3.68 2.25 -35.20
N ARG A 19 -3.02 1.46 -36.03
CA ARG A 19 -3.60 0.99 -37.28
C ARG A 19 -4.88 0.20 -36.99
N ALA A 20 -5.70 0.03 -38.02
CA ALA A 20 -6.95 -0.74 -37.92
C ALA A 20 -6.77 -2.22 -37.49
N ASP A 21 -5.55 -2.76 -37.62
CA ASP A 21 -5.18 -4.10 -37.14
C ASP A 21 -4.65 -4.12 -35.70
N GLY A 22 -4.74 -3.01 -34.97
CA GLY A 22 -4.26 -2.88 -33.59
C GLY A 22 -2.73 -2.72 -33.49
N TYR A 23 -2.03 -2.55 -34.62
CA TYR A 23 -0.59 -2.33 -34.62
C TYR A 23 -0.25 -0.89 -34.21
N TRP A 24 0.59 -0.77 -33.17
CA TRP A 24 1.18 0.49 -32.74
C TRP A 24 2.56 0.67 -33.38
N MET A 25 2.78 1.84 -33.99
CA MET A 25 4.12 2.18 -34.46
C MET A 25 5.08 2.31 -33.27
N PRO A 26 6.32 1.80 -33.37
CA PRO A 26 7.31 1.99 -32.32
C PRO A 26 7.56 3.48 -32.08
N TYR A 27 7.51 3.88 -30.81
CA TYR A 27 7.83 5.23 -30.35
C TYR A 27 9.15 5.21 -29.57
N ILE A 28 10.02 6.20 -29.81
CA ILE A 28 11.31 6.31 -29.15
C ILE A 28 11.14 7.20 -27.92
N VAL A 29 11.27 6.61 -26.73
CA VAL A 29 11.40 7.36 -25.48
C VAL A 29 12.86 7.72 -25.27
N GLN A 30 13.19 9.00 -25.24
CA GLN A 30 14.54 9.47 -24.95
C GLN A 30 14.96 9.11 -23.52
N ALA A 31 16.27 8.96 -23.29
CA ALA A 31 16.80 8.68 -21.96
C ALA A 31 16.42 9.80 -20.98
N GLY A 32 15.78 9.42 -19.87
CA GLY A 32 15.29 10.36 -18.85
C GLY A 32 13.89 10.92 -19.11
N CYS A 33 13.28 10.62 -20.26
CA CYS A 33 11.91 11.00 -20.57
C CYS A 33 10.94 9.87 -20.20
N ALA A 34 9.67 10.23 -20.04
CA ALA A 34 8.55 9.31 -19.91
C ALA A 34 7.61 9.45 -21.11
N THR A 35 6.70 8.50 -21.26
CA THR A 35 5.56 8.58 -22.17
C THR A 35 4.35 8.07 -21.44
N ASP A 36 3.19 8.63 -21.80
CA ASP A 36 1.92 8.28 -21.18
C ASP A 36 0.98 7.66 -22.21
N ALA A 37 -0.11 7.09 -21.71
CA ALA A 37 -1.23 6.65 -22.52
C ALA A 37 -2.52 6.91 -21.75
N LEU A 38 -3.50 7.49 -22.43
CA LEU A 38 -4.86 7.57 -21.95
C LEU A 38 -5.54 6.22 -22.16
N VAL A 39 -6.05 5.63 -21.08
CA VAL A 39 -6.80 4.38 -21.12
C VAL A 39 -8.23 4.67 -20.69
N GLU A 40 -9.18 4.44 -21.59
CA GLU A 40 -10.60 4.53 -21.30
C GLU A 40 -11.18 3.12 -21.15
N VAL A 41 -11.96 2.91 -20.09
CA VAL A 41 -12.57 1.61 -19.79
C VAL A 41 -14.07 1.80 -19.63
N ALA A 42 -14.83 1.29 -20.59
CA ALA A 42 -16.28 1.30 -20.53
C ALA A 42 -16.80 -0.06 -20.03
N LEU A 43 -17.51 -0.03 -18.91
CA LEU A 43 -18.19 -1.18 -18.33
C LEU A 43 -19.67 -1.15 -18.70
N THR A 44 -20.15 -2.20 -19.36
CA THR A 44 -21.55 -2.36 -19.77
C THR A 44 -22.10 -3.65 -19.18
N GLY A 45 -23.24 -3.59 -18.51
CA GLY A 45 -23.86 -4.74 -17.88
C GLY A 45 -25.15 -4.37 -17.14
N ALA A 46 -25.75 -5.34 -16.45
CA ALA A 46 -26.89 -5.09 -15.57
C ALA A 46 -26.49 -4.15 -14.42
N ALA A 47 -27.41 -3.27 -14.03
CA ALA A 47 -27.14 -2.24 -13.02
C ALA A 47 -26.72 -2.84 -11.67
N GLU A 48 -27.34 -3.95 -11.25
CA GLU A 48 -27.01 -4.65 -10.02
C GLU A 48 -25.59 -5.23 -10.06
N ALA A 49 -25.20 -5.80 -11.20
CA ALA A 49 -23.86 -6.37 -11.38
C ALA A 49 -22.78 -5.28 -11.40
N LEU A 50 -23.04 -4.15 -12.08
CA LEU A 50 -22.13 -3.00 -12.08
C LEU A 50 -22.04 -2.35 -10.69
N GLY A 51 -23.17 -2.24 -9.99
CA GLY A 51 -23.24 -1.69 -8.63
C GLY A 51 -22.54 -2.56 -7.58
N ALA A 52 -22.29 -3.84 -7.85
CA ALA A 52 -21.54 -4.73 -6.97
C ALA A 52 -20.00 -4.63 -7.13
N LEU A 53 -19.51 -4.01 -8.22
CA LEU A 53 -18.08 -3.89 -8.48
C LEU A 53 -17.45 -2.82 -7.58
N THR A 54 -16.40 -3.19 -6.85
CA THR A 54 -15.71 -2.27 -5.93
C THR A 54 -14.51 -1.57 -6.58
N ALA A 55 -13.83 -2.25 -7.51
CA ALA A 55 -12.68 -1.72 -8.24
C ALA A 55 -12.50 -2.43 -9.59
N VAL A 56 -11.73 -1.80 -10.49
CA VAL A 56 -11.19 -2.39 -11.72
C VAL A 56 -9.68 -2.55 -11.56
N TRP A 57 -9.17 -3.76 -11.83
CA TRP A 57 -7.74 -3.99 -11.95
C TRP A 57 -7.36 -4.05 -13.43
N LEU A 58 -6.65 -3.03 -13.90
CA LEU A 58 -6.12 -2.94 -15.25
C LEU A 58 -4.67 -3.41 -15.27
N ARG A 59 -4.37 -4.31 -16.22
CA ARG A 59 -3.01 -4.77 -16.53
C ARG A 59 -2.67 -4.35 -17.94
N VAL A 60 -1.74 -3.40 -18.07
CA VAL A 60 -1.26 -2.87 -19.34
C VAL A 60 0.08 -3.52 -19.67
N GLY A 61 0.08 -4.42 -20.65
CA GLY A 61 1.31 -5.04 -21.15
C GLY A 61 1.98 -4.18 -22.21
N TYR A 62 3.30 -3.98 -22.11
CA TYR A 62 4.07 -3.28 -23.13
C TYR A 62 5.44 -3.93 -23.36
N VAL A 63 6.04 -3.62 -24.51
CA VAL A 63 7.37 -4.10 -24.88
C VAL A 63 8.31 -2.92 -24.97
N ALA A 64 9.41 -2.98 -24.23
CA ALA A 64 10.52 -2.05 -24.36
C ALA A 64 11.62 -2.69 -25.20
N TYR A 65 12.18 -1.90 -26.13
CA TYR A 65 13.31 -2.31 -26.97
C TYR A 65 14.40 -1.23 -26.93
N GLY A 66 15.63 -1.64 -26.65
CA GLY A 66 16.78 -0.72 -26.60
C GLY A 66 18.10 -1.44 -26.32
N PRO A 67 19.11 -0.76 -25.74
CA PRO A 67 20.40 -1.36 -25.39
C PRO A 67 20.30 -2.58 -24.46
N HIS A 68 19.22 -2.69 -23.69
CA HIS A 68 18.91 -3.82 -22.81
C HIS A 68 18.23 -4.99 -23.55
N GLY A 69 18.11 -4.92 -24.88
CA GLY A 69 17.40 -5.89 -25.71
C GLY A 69 15.89 -5.65 -25.77
N ARG A 70 15.13 -6.69 -26.12
CA ARG A 70 13.66 -6.69 -26.14
C ARG A 70 13.13 -7.27 -24.85
N THR A 71 12.36 -6.50 -24.09
CA THR A 71 11.82 -6.92 -22.79
C THR A 71 10.32 -6.66 -22.71
N SER A 72 9.59 -7.62 -22.14
CA SER A 72 8.17 -7.47 -21.81
C SER A 72 8.01 -6.93 -20.41
N HIS A 73 7.03 -6.06 -20.24
CA HIS A 73 6.68 -5.40 -18.99
C HIS A 73 5.16 -5.37 -18.83
N ALA A 74 4.71 -5.24 -17.58
CA ALA A 74 3.32 -5.05 -17.24
C ALA A 74 3.21 -3.93 -16.21
N GLN A 75 2.33 -2.97 -16.48
CA GLN A 75 1.90 -1.97 -15.51
C GLN A 75 0.54 -2.38 -14.96
N HIS A 76 0.37 -2.27 -13.65
CA HIS A 76 -0.87 -2.60 -12.96
C HIS A 76 -1.46 -1.34 -12.34
N VAL A 77 -2.72 -1.08 -12.66
CA VAL A 77 -3.48 0.09 -12.19
C VAL A 77 -4.75 -0.42 -11.54
N VAL A 78 -5.01 0.00 -10.30
CA VAL A 78 -6.24 -0.29 -9.58
C VAL A 78 -7.08 0.97 -9.57
N LEU A 79 -8.33 0.87 -10.02
CA LEU A 79 -9.28 1.97 -10.10
C LEU A 79 -10.49 1.68 -9.20
N PRO A 80 -10.68 2.42 -8.09
CA PRO A 80 -11.88 2.27 -7.27
C PRO A 80 -13.14 2.71 -8.04
N LEU A 81 -14.24 1.97 -7.86
CA LEU A 81 -15.53 2.23 -8.50
C LEU A 81 -16.60 2.70 -7.50
N GLN A 82 -16.41 2.43 -6.21
CA GLN A 82 -17.35 2.76 -5.16
C GLN A 82 -16.71 3.69 -4.13
N PHE A 83 -17.36 4.82 -3.87
CA PHE A 83 -16.91 5.80 -2.90
C PHE A 83 -17.98 5.95 -1.81
N PRO A 84 -17.75 5.38 -0.62
CA PRO A 84 -18.65 5.60 0.51
C PRO A 84 -18.82 7.10 0.81
N GLU A 85 -19.99 7.47 1.33
CA GLU A 85 -20.22 8.82 1.81
C GLU A 85 -19.30 9.14 2.99
N ALA A 86 -18.87 10.41 3.06
CA ALA A 86 -18.05 10.89 4.16
C ALA A 86 -18.81 10.72 5.49
N GLY A 87 -18.16 10.14 6.51
CA GLY A 87 -18.78 9.91 7.82
C GLY A 87 -19.64 8.64 7.94
N ALA A 88 -19.76 7.81 6.89
CA ALA A 88 -20.54 6.57 6.96
C ALA A 88 -19.92 5.46 7.85
N GLY A 89 -18.72 5.66 8.40
CA GLY A 89 -17.98 4.67 9.22
C GLY A 89 -18.65 4.26 10.53
N ALA A 90 -19.62 5.02 11.02
CA ALA A 90 -20.33 4.74 12.26
C ALA A 90 -21.24 3.49 12.21
N GLY A 91 -21.68 3.04 11.02
CA GLY A 91 -22.82 2.12 10.89
C GLY A 91 -22.51 0.62 10.93
N ALA A 92 -21.29 0.18 10.62
CA ALA A 92 -21.02 -1.25 10.42
C ALA A 92 -20.38 -1.95 11.65
N ALA A 93 -19.57 -1.25 12.45
CA ALA A 93 -18.95 -1.83 13.64
C ALA A 93 -19.87 -1.80 14.88
N ALA A 94 -20.92 -0.97 14.89
CA ALA A 94 -21.91 -0.89 15.97
C ALA A 94 -22.93 -2.05 15.96
N ALA A 95 -22.83 -3.00 15.02
CA ALA A 95 -23.74 -4.13 14.88
C ALA A 95 -23.27 -5.40 15.62
N SER A 96 -22.16 -5.34 16.38
CA SER A 96 -21.88 -6.39 17.37
C SER A 96 -22.80 -6.17 18.58
N GLU A 97 -23.70 -7.13 18.79
CA GLU A 97 -24.74 -7.13 19.83
C GLU A 97 -24.27 -6.56 21.17
N GLY A 98 -24.74 -5.36 21.49
CA GLY A 98 -24.59 -4.74 22.82
C GLY A 98 -23.83 -3.42 22.91
N SER A 99 -23.26 -2.88 21.82
CA SER A 99 -22.63 -1.55 21.89
C SER A 99 -23.66 -0.44 21.73
N SER A 100 -23.65 0.48 22.71
CA SER A 100 -24.18 1.82 22.59
C SER A 100 -23.69 2.52 21.32
N GLY A 101 -24.45 3.50 20.82
CA GLY A 101 -24.26 4.08 19.50
C GLY A 101 -22.83 4.61 19.20
N PRO A 102 -22.57 5.07 17.97
CA PRO A 102 -21.24 5.54 17.54
C PRO A 102 -20.65 6.69 18.38
N ASP A 103 -21.47 7.34 19.22
CA ASP A 103 -21.07 8.35 20.19
C ASP A 103 -20.37 7.79 21.45
N GLU A 104 -20.57 6.50 21.79
CA GLU A 104 -19.97 5.86 22.97
C GLU A 104 -18.79 4.93 22.65
N ALA A 105 -18.55 4.63 21.36
CA ALA A 105 -17.42 3.79 20.96
C ALA A 105 -16.08 4.54 21.12
N ALA A 106 -15.18 3.99 21.94
CA ALA A 106 -13.82 4.50 22.12
C ALA A 106 -12.96 4.43 20.83
N VAL A 107 -13.38 3.60 19.88
CA VAL A 107 -12.70 3.37 18.61
C VAL A 107 -13.73 3.24 17.49
N VAL A 108 -13.58 4.02 16.43
CA VAL A 108 -14.50 4.05 15.29
C VAL A 108 -13.75 3.67 14.01
N PRO A 109 -13.93 2.45 13.49
CA PRO A 109 -13.42 2.05 12.18
C PRO A 109 -14.08 2.89 11.07
N VAL A 110 -13.29 3.35 10.11
CA VAL A 110 -13.75 4.24 9.04
C VAL A 110 -13.64 3.54 7.70
N ARG A 111 -14.79 3.25 7.10
CA ARG A 111 -14.86 2.61 5.78
C ARG A 111 -14.46 3.61 4.69
N THR A 112 -13.54 3.21 3.83
CA THR A 112 -13.12 3.99 2.65
C THR A 112 -13.51 3.27 1.36
N HIS A 113 -13.27 3.92 0.22
CA HIS A 113 -13.16 3.17 -1.02
C HIS A 113 -11.88 2.32 -1.01
N MET A 114 -11.68 1.47 -2.03
CA MET A 114 -10.41 0.76 -2.20
C MET A 114 -9.30 1.76 -2.53
N LEU A 115 -8.48 2.08 -1.54
CA LEU A 115 -7.39 3.04 -1.69
C LEU A 115 -6.37 2.55 -2.74
N CYS A 116 -5.83 3.47 -3.51
CA CYS A 116 -4.93 3.19 -4.62
C CYS A 116 -3.92 4.31 -4.82
N HIS A 117 -2.95 4.06 -5.71
CA HIS A 117 -1.89 5.01 -6.11
C HIS A 117 -2.38 6.35 -6.70
N LEU A 118 -3.68 6.53 -6.92
CA LEU A 118 -4.28 7.80 -7.36
C LEU A 118 -4.75 8.67 -6.18
N ASP A 119 -4.80 8.11 -4.98
CA ASP A 119 -5.27 8.80 -3.78
C ASP A 119 -4.13 9.51 -3.06
N ASP A 120 -4.42 10.68 -2.50
CA ASP A 120 -3.51 11.36 -1.56
C ASP A 120 -3.92 11.03 -0.11
N PRO A 121 -2.98 10.60 0.76
CA PRO A 121 -3.32 10.20 2.13
C PRO A 121 -3.98 11.32 2.96
N ALA A 122 -3.58 12.57 2.78
CA ALA A 122 -4.16 13.70 3.50
C ALA A 122 -5.59 13.99 3.04
N GLU A 123 -5.86 13.87 1.74
CA GLU A 123 -7.20 13.96 1.17
C GLU A 123 -8.12 12.84 1.65
N VAL A 124 -7.62 11.61 1.74
CA VAL A 124 -8.37 10.46 2.27
C VAL A 124 -8.74 10.68 3.73
N VAL A 125 -7.78 11.06 4.57
CA VAL A 125 -8.02 11.36 5.98
C VAL A 125 -9.01 12.52 6.15
N ARG A 126 -8.85 13.60 5.39
CA ARG A 126 -9.77 14.75 5.40
C ARG A 126 -11.18 14.35 5.01
N ARG A 127 -11.34 13.53 3.98
CA ARG A 127 -12.65 13.10 3.47
C ARG A 127 -13.36 12.15 4.42
N TYR A 128 -12.66 11.13 4.91
CA TYR A 128 -13.31 10.01 5.59
C TYR A 128 -13.27 10.11 7.11
N ALA A 129 -12.18 10.62 7.69
CA ALA A 129 -11.96 10.61 9.14
C ALA A 129 -12.26 11.95 9.81
N ALA A 130 -11.89 13.08 9.19
CA ALA A 130 -12.09 14.40 9.79
C ALA A 130 -13.56 14.70 10.19
N PRO A 131 -14.59 14.31 9.41
CA PRO A 131 -15.99 14.51 9.81
C PRO A 131 -16.41 13.70 11.05
N LEU A 132 -15.65 12.67 11.42
CA LEU A 132 -15.92 11.80 12.57
C LEU A 132 -15.08 12.17 13.80
N ALA A 133 -14.00 12.94 13.59
CA ALA A 133 -13.06 13.32 14.63
C ALA A 133 -13.62 14.43 15.54
N ARG A 134 -13.25 14.35 16.82
CA ARG A 134 -13.56 15.33 17.87
C ARG A 134 -12.26 15.87 18.46
N PRO A 135 -12.31 17.02 19.16
CA PRO A 135 -11.17 17.49 19.96
C PRO A 135 -10.71 16.40 20.93
N GLY A 136 -9.42 16.08 20.92
CA GLY A 136 -8.85 15.01 21.75
C GLY A 136 -8.67 13.67 21.03
N ASP A 137 -9.27 13.50 19.85
CA ASP A 137 -9.15 12.27 19.06
C ASP A 137 -7.84 12.20 18.28
N VAL A 138 -7.49 10.97 17.90
CA VAL A 138 -6.38 10.66 16.99
C VAL A 138 -6.89 9.77 15.87
N VAL A 139 -6.52 10.08 14.63
CA VAL A 139 -6.75 9.23 13.46
C VAL A 139 -5.56 8.30 13.28
N ALA A 140 -5.79 6.99 13.31
CA ALA A 140 -4.81 5.99 12.95
C ALA A 140 -5.08 5.48 11.53
N ILE A 141 -4.06 5.45 10.68
CA ILE A 141 -4.12 4.84 9.35
C ILE A 141 -3.10 3.70 9.25
N GLY A 142 -3.51 2.59 8.64
CA GLY A 142 -2.64 1.45 8.41
C GLY A 142 -1.44 1.81 7.52
N GLU A 143 -0.29 1.20 7.81
CA GLU A 143 0.93 1.32 7.02
C GLU A 143 0.70 0.96 5.53
N THR A 144 0.15 -0.22 5.28
CA THR A 144 -0.04 -0.77 3.94
C THR A 144 -0.90 0.13 3.05
N PRO A 145 -2.06 0.65 3.50
CA PRO A 145 -2.81 1.67 2.78
C PRO A 145 -2.01 2.91 2.38
N VAL A 146 -1.15 3.44 3.27
CA VAL A 146 -0.29 4.59 2.93
C VAL A 146 0.73 4.21 1.86
N ALA A 147 1.34 3.02 1.98
CA ALA A 147 2.24 2.51 0.95
C ALA A 147 1.54 2.34 -0.41
N VAL A 148 0.30 1.83 -0.42
CA VAL A 148 -0.52 1.68 -1.63
C VAL A 148 -0.77 3.04 -2.28
N MET A 149 -1.16 4.05 -1.52
CA MET A 149 -1.37 5.43 -2.02
C MET A 149 -0.07 6.05 -2.53
N GLN A 150 1.07 5.70 -1.95
CA GLN A 150 2.39 6.09 -2.46
C GLN A 150 2.85 5.26 -3.68
N GLY A 151 2.02 4.36 -4.21
CA GLY A 151 2.37 3.50 -5.34
C GLY A 151 3.45 2.46 -5.03
N ARG A 152 3.63 2.11 -3.75
CA ARG A 152 4.70 1.21 -3.27
C ARG A 152 4.28 -0.25 -3.25
N VAL A 153 3.56 -0.66 -4.28
CA VAL A 153 3.16 -2.05 -4.53
C VAL A 153 3.74 -2.54 -5.85
N ARG A 154 4.15 -3.80 -5.90
CA ARG A 154 4.78 -4.40 -7.08
C ARG A 154 4.21 -5.78 -7.34
N HIS A 155 3.59 -5.94 -8.50
CA HIS A 155 3.14 -7.27 -8.91
C HIS A 155 4.36 -8.16 -9.23
N PRO A 156 4.39 -9.44 -8.78
CA PRO A 156 5.52 -10.35 -9.01
C PRO A 156 5.94 -10.50 -10.47
N GLU A 157 5.03 -10.32 -11.43
CA GLU A 157 5.35 -10.34 -12.87
C GLU A 157 6.40 -9.28 -13.26
N GLY A 158 6.38 -8.12 -12.62
CA GLY A 158 7.34 -7.04 -12.87
C GLY A 158 8.65 -7.17 -12.10
N ILE A 159 8.75 -8.13 -11.18
CA ILE A 159 9.92 -8.32 -10.32
C ILE A 159 10.85 -9.35 -10.96
N ARG A 160 12.14 -9.02 -11.08
CA ARG A 160 13.17 -9.91 -11.63
C ARG A 160 14.20 -10.27 -10.57
N PRO A 161 14.00 -11.38 -9.81
CA PRO A 161 14.91 -11.75 -8.73
C PRO A 161 16.31 -12.11 -9.23
N GLY A 162 17.30 -11.32 -8.80
CA GLY A 162 18.72 -11.56 -9.02
C GLY A 162 19.32 -12.57 -8.03
N ALA A 163 20.63 -12.82 -8.18
CA ALA A 163 21.33 -13.83 -7.37
C ALA A 163 21.29 -13.54 -5.87
N VAL A 164 21.47 -12.27 -5.47
CA VAL A 164 21.43 -11.87 -4.04
C VAL A 164 20.06 -12.20 -3.44
N ALA A 165 18.97 -11.85 -4.12
CA ALA A 165 17.63 -12.10 -3.61
C ALA A 165 17.34 -13.60 -3.46
N ARG A 166 17.68 -14.39 -4.49
CA ARG A 166 17.50 -15.85 -4.51
C ARG A 166 18.30 -16.57 -3.43
N LEU A 167 19.48 -16.08 -3.08
CA LEU A 167 20.32 -16.68 -2.04
C LEU A 167 19.91 -16.21 -0.64
N ALA A 168 19.65 -14.91 -0.46
CA ALA A 168 19.34 -14.35 0.85
C ALA A 168 17.99 -14.86 1.39
N CYS A 169 16.99 -15.08 0.52
CA CYS A 169 15.65 -15.52 0.95
C CYS A 169 15.68 -16.91 1.62
N LEU A 170 16.64 -17.77 1.26
CA LEU A 170 16.80 -19.11 1.85
C LEU A 170 17.16 -19.09 3.34
N ALA A 171 17.62 -17.96 3.88
CA ALA A 171 17.99 -17.84 5.28
C ALA A 171 16.79 -17.63 6.24
N PHE A 172 15.58 -17.47 5.69
CA PHE A 172 14.34 -17.12 6.39
C PHE A 172 13.40 -18.31 6.54
N HIS A 173 12.51 -18.24 7.52
CA HIS A 173 11.45 -19.22 7.69
C HIS A 173 10.42 -19.07 6.55
N PRO A 174 9.87 -20.16 5.98
CA PRO A 174 8.98 -20.10 4.81
C PRO A 174 7.75 -19.18 4.93
N THR A 175 7.31 -18.90 6.16
CA THR A 175 6.18 -18.00 6.44
C THR A 175 6.58 -16.52 6.51
N SER A 176 7.84 -16.18 6.23
CA SER A 176 8.30 -14.79 6.21
C SER A 176 8.13 -14.21 4.82
N SER A 177 7.68 -12.96 4.73
CA SER A 177 7.59 -12.19 3.49
C SER A 177 8.95 -12.05 2.76
N LEU A 178 10.06 -12.22 3.48
CA LEU A 178 11.42 -12.23 2.91
C LEU A 178 11.93 -13.64 2.54
N ALA A 179 11.12 -14.68 2.69
CA ALA A 179 11.49 -16.04 2.30
C ALA A 179 11.28 -16.31 0.81
N THR A 180 10.62 -15.41 0.08
CA THR A 180 10.49 -15.49 -1.37
C THR A 180 11.53 -14.62 -2.07
N ALA A 181 11.89 -15.04 -3.29
CA ALA A 181 12.85 -14.29 -4.09
C ALA A 181 12.27 -12.94 -4.55
N CYS A 182 10.95 -12.83 -4.74
CA CYS A 182 10.29 -11.58 -5.13
C CYS A 182 10.25 -10.57 -3.96
N GLY A 183 9.81 -10.98 -2.78
CA GLY A 183 9.86 -10.13 -1.58
C GLY A 183 11.28 -9.68 -1.24
N MET A 184 12.25 -10.61 -1.29
CA MET A 184 13.65 -10.26 -1.09
C MET A 184 14.21 -9.33 -2.19
N GLN A 185 13.79 -9.49 -3.45
CA GLN A 185 14.21 -8.59 -4.52
C GLN A 185 13.64 -7.19 -4.32
N ALA A 186 12.39 -7.05 -3.86
CA ALA A 186 11.81 -5.75 -3.53
C ALA A 186 12.63 -5.05 -2.43
N LEU A 187 13.11 -5.79 -1.42
CA LEU A 187 14.05 -5.25 -0.43
C LEU A 187 15.40 -4.86 -1.05
N VAL A 188 15.98 -5.70 -1.92
CA VAL A 188 17.24 -5.42 -2.62
C VAL A 188 17.15 -4.11 -3.43
N ASP A 189 16.01 -3.86 -4.07
CA ASP A 189 15.83 -2.67 -4.91
C ASP A 189 15.82 -1.37 -4.09
N VAL A 190 15.31 -1.41 -2.85
CA VAL A 190 15.26 -0.22 -1.97
C VAL A 190 16.45 -0.09 -1.02
N ALA A 191 17.04 -1.20 -0.58
CA ALA A 191 18.14 -1.21 0.38
C ALA A 191 19.53 -1.34 -0.29
N GLY A 192 19.56 -1.82 -1.53
CA GLY A 192 20.78 -2.12 -2.28
C GLY A 192 21.28 -3.56 -2.08
N ALA A 193 21.70 -4.18 -3.18
CA ALA A 193 22.16 -5.57 -3.20
C ALA A 193 23.31 -5.85 -2.23
N TRP A 194 24.30 -4.96 -2.17
CA TRP A 194 25.45 -5.10 -1.28
C TRP A 194 25.04 -5.11 0.19
N ARG A 195 24.17 -4.17 0.59
CA ARG A 195 23.69 -4.06 1.97
C ARG A 195 22.92 -5.31 2.39
N VAL A 196 22.03 -5.81 1.53
CA VAL A 196 21.26 -7.04 1.77
C VAL A 196 22.19 -8.26 1.86
N ALA A 197 23.17 -8.38 0.97
CA ALA A 197 24.14 -9.48 0.99
C ALA A 197 24.97 -9.49 2.29
N CYS A 198 25.50 -8.34 2.70
CA CYS A 198 26.24 -8.20 3.97
C CYS A 198 25.34 -8.49 5.18
N ALA A 199 24.10 -8.00 5.19
CA ALA A 199 23.13 -8.25 6.25
C ALA A 199 22.79 -9.74 6.37
N ALA A 200 22.59 -10.43 5.25
CA ALA A 200 22.35 -11.87 5.20
C ALA A 200 23.55 -12.67 5.73
N ALA A 201 24.76 -12.36 5.25
CA ALA A 201 25.98 -13.01 5.72
C ALA A 201 26.20 -12.81 7.23
N ALA A 202 26.08 -11.57 7.72
CA ALA A 202 26.20 -11.26 9.15
C ALA A 202 25.13 -11.96 9.99
N ALA A 203 23.89 -12.07 9.49
CA ALA A 203 22.82 -12.77 10.19
C ALA A 203 23.05 -14.28 10.28
N VAL A 204 23.64 -14.91 9.26
CA VAL A 204 24.05 -16.32 9.30
C VAL A 204 25.17 -16.51 10.33
N VAL A 205 26.23 -15.71 10.27
CA VAL A 205 27.36 -15.76 11.22
C VAL A 205 26.89 -15.56 12.66
N ALA A 206 26.09 -14.53 12.92
CA ALA A 206 25.60 -14.23 14.27
C ALA A 206 24.67 -15.33 14.82
N ARG A 207 23.90 -15.99 13.96
CA ARG A 207 23.05 -17.13 14.35
C ARG A 207 23.89 -18.36 14.72
N LEU A 208 24.93 -18.65 13.92
CA LEU A 208 25.78 -19.83 14.11
C LEU A 208 26.76 -19.66 15.28
N LEU A 209 27.43 -18.51 15.39
CA LEU A 209 28.48 -18.28 16.38
C LEU A 209 27.95 -17.71 17.70
N LEU A 210 26.97 -16.80 17.63
CA LEU A 210 26.52 -16.01 18.79
C LEU A 210 25.10 -16.36 19.24
N ARG A 211 24.41 -17.26 18.53
CA ARG A 211 22.98 -17.60 18.74
C ARG A 211 22.04 -16.38 18.75
N MET A 212 22.46 -15.28 18.11
CA MET A 212 21.68 -14.04 18.04
C MET A 212 20.71 -14.08 16.86
N ARG A 213 19.46 -13.65 17.10
CA ARG A 213 18.40 -13.54 16.07
C ARG A 213 18.16 -12.06 15.72
N GLY A 214 17.53 -11.80 14.57
CA GLY A 214 17.13 -10.45 14.15
C GLY A 214 18.24 -9.53 13.65
N VAL A 215 19.49 -10.01 13.54
CA VAL A 215 20.64 -9.24 13.02
C VAL A 215 20.38 -8.74 11.59
N PHE A 216 19.72 -9.55 10.77
CA PHE A 216 19.37 -9.16 9.41
C PHE A 216 18.57 -7.87 9.38
N TYR A 217 17.44 -7.79 10.10
CA TYR A 217 16.56 -6.61 10.08
C TYR A 217 17.25 -5.34 10.57
N ARG A 218 18.18 -5.46 11.54
CA ARG A 218 18.97 -4.33 12.02
C ARG A 218 19.92 -3.77 10.95
N LEU A 219 20.49 -4.65 10.12
CA LEU A 219 21.46 -4.26 9.09
C LEU A 219 20.81 -3.95 7.75
N ALA A 220 19.77 -4.67 7.34
CA ALA A 220 19.11 -4.54 6.05
C ALA A 220 18.38 -3.18 5.91
N GLY A 221 17.96 -2.56 7.01
CA GLY A 221 17.40 -1.20 7.03
C GLY A 221 15.92 -1.17 7.44
N ARG A 222 15.37 0.05 7.54
CA ARG A 222 14.02 0.30 8.09
C ARG A 222 12.90 -0.35 7.29
N GLN A 223 13.10 -0.59 5.99
CA GLN A 223 12.13 -1.20 5.09
C GLN A 223 12.06 -2.73 5.22
N ALA A 224 13.13 -3.40 5.67
CA ALA A 224 13.16 -4.86 5.77
C ALA A 224 12.01 -5.49 6.58
N PRO A 225 11.64 -4.98 7.77
CA PRO A 225 10.50 -5.51 8.52
C PRO A 225 9.13 -5.09 7.96
N LEU A 226 9.10 -4.22 6.94
CA LEU A 226 7.90 -3.62 6.38
C LEU A 226 7.54 -4.19 4.99
N ILE A 227 8.42 -5.02 4.42
CA ILE A 227 8.10 -5.72 3.19
C ILE A 227 7.06 -6.77 3.52
N ASP A 228 5.91 -6.65 2.88
CA ASP A 228 4.89 -7.67 2.88
C ASP A 228 4.82 -8.33 1.50
N ASP A 229 4.77 -9.66 1.49
CA ASP A 229 4.72 -10.42 0.24
C ASP A 229 3.26 -10.64 -0.13
N VAL A 230 3.00 -11.45 -1.16
CA VAL A 230 1.66 -11.91 -1.54
C VAL A 230 0.91 -12.47 -0.32
N SER A 231 0.03 -11.64 0.27
CA SER A 231 -0.56 -11.87 1.58
C SER A 231 -1.87 -12.66 1.53
N GLY A 232 -2.55 -12.65 0.38
CA GLY A 232 -3.87 -13.29 0.24
C GLY A 232 -5.03 -12.54 0.89
N THR A 233 -4.85 -11.29 1.34
CA THR A 233 -5.84 -10.62 2.21
C THR A 233 -6.88 -9.76 1.51
N LEU A 234 -6.46 -8.87 0.59
CA LEU A 234 -7.34 -7.90 -0.08
C LEU A 234 -7.11 -7.87 -1.58
N PRO A 235 -7.98 -8.49 -2.40
CA PRO A 235 -7.88 -8.40 -3.85
C PRO A 235 -7.98 -6.97 -4.39
N PRO A 236 -7.18 -6.58 -5.40
CA PRO A 236 -6.14 -7.38 -6.07
C PRO A 236 -4.75 -7.30 -5.40
N TYR A 237 -4.58 -6.50 -4.34
CA TYR A 237 -3.30 -6.29 -3.65
C TYR A 237 -2.78 -7.54 -2.95
N ASP A 238 -3.66 -8.50 -2.68
CA ASP A 238 -3.33 -9.85 -2.23
C ASP A 238 -2.31 -10.55 -3.14
N GLN A 239 -2.19 -10.13 -4.41
CA GLN A 239 -1.24 -10.62 -5.41
C GLN A 239 0.00 -9.73 -5.59
N PHE A 240 0.23 -8.74 -4.73
CA PHE A 240 1.33 -7.79 -4.85
C PHE A 240 2.31 -7.93 -3.69
N VAL A 241 3.58 -7.65 -3.97
CA VAL A 241 4.57 -7.34 -2.94
C VAL A 241 4.39 -5.88 -2.53
N CYS A 242 4.08 -5.63 -1.27
CA CYS A 242 3.96 -4.29 -0.70
C CYS A 242 5.27 -3.89 -0.01
N LEU A 243 5.73 -2.67 -0.26
CA LEU A 243 6.83 -2.09 0.48
C LEU A 243 6.29 -1.11 1.51
N GLY A 244 6.94 -1.01 2.68
CA GLY A 244 6.56 0.00 3.66
C GLY A 244 6.63 1.44 3.12
N PRO A 245 5.80 2.36 3.63
CA PRO A 245 5.74 3.74 3.20
C PRO A 245 7.06 4.47 3.46
N THR A 246 7.26 5.55 2.71
CA THR A 246 8.38 6.47 2.85
C THR A 246 7.93 7.80 3.42
N ASP A 247 8.87 8.55 4.00
CA ASP A 247 8.64 9.90 4.54
C ASP A 247 7.46 9.98 5.53
N VAL A 248 7.22 8.89 6.27
CA VAL A 248 6.07 8.72 7.17
C VAL A 248 5.93 9.84 8.21
N ASP A 249 7.04 10.40 8.68
CA ASP A 249 7.02 11.50 9.64
C ASP A 249 6.41 12.76 8.99
N ALA A 250 6.84 13.11 7.77
CA ALA A 250 6.29 14.23 7.03
C ALA A 250 4.83 13.97 6.59
N GLU A 251 4.53 12.74 6.17
CA GLU A 251 3.19 12.35 5.73
C GLU A 251 2.17 12.47 6.86
N VAL A 252 2.54 12.07 8.08
CA VAL A 252 1.69 12.20 9.26
C VAL A 252 1.38 13.66 9.59
N GLU A 253 2.36 14.55 9.49
CA GLU A 253 2.12 15.99 9.73
C GLU A 253 1.18 16.60 8.67
N ARG A 254 1.34 16.21 7.39
CA ARG A 254 0.41 16.62 6.32
C ARG A 254 -1.02 16.14 6.61
N MET A 255 -1.17 14.86 6.95
CA MET A 255 -2.47 14.29 7.30
C MET A 255 -3.08 14.95 8.54
N ALA A 256 -2.28 15.24 9.57
CA ALA A 256 -2.74 15.92 10.78
C ALA A 256 -3.25 17.33 10.49
N ALA A 257 -2.52 18.09 9.67
CA ALA A 257 -2.97 19.40 9.21
C ALA A 257 -4.29 19.33 8.42
N ALA A 258 -4.48 18.28 7.60
CA ALA A 258 -5.70 18.09 6.82
C ALA A 258 -6.89 17.59 7.66
N ALA A 259 -6.64 16.77 8.69
CA ALA A 259 -7.67 16.28 9.62
C ALA A 259 -8.09 17.31 10.68
N GLY A 260 -7.17 18.19 11.09
CA GLY A 260 -7.37 19.08 12.24
C GLY A 260 -7.25 18.38 13.61
N CYS A 261 -6.70 17.17 13.66
CA CYS A 261 -6.44 16.42 14.89
C CYS A 261 -5.14 15.60 14.76
N GLY A 262 -4.75 14.90 15.83
CA GLY A 262 -3.57 14.06 15.79
C GLY A 262 -3.72 12.91 14.79
N VAL A 263 -2.63 12.54 14.11
CA VAL A 263 -2.62 11.41 13.16
C VAL A 263 -1.46 10.48 13.47
N ALA A 264 -1.63 9.19 13.21
CA ALA A 264 -0.56 8.20 13.29
C ALA A 264 -0.62 7.18 12.15
N VAL A 265 0.54 6.78 11.65
CA VAL A 265 0.69 5.62 10.76
C VAL A 265 1.08 4.41 11.60
N VAL A 266 0.30 3.34 11.50
CA VAL A 266 0.41 2.17 12.37
C VAL A 266 0.47 0.87 11.57
N ASP A 267 1.25 -0.08 12.07
CA ASP A 267 1.25 -1.48 11.64
C ASP A 267 0.65 -2.29 12.79
N VAL A 268 -0.54 -2.85 12.55
CA VAL A 268 -1.33 -3.62 13.52
C VAL A 268 -1.62 -4.99 12.92
N ASN A 269 -1.45 -6.05 13.71
CA ASN A 269 -1.79 -7.40 13.29
C ASN A 269 -2.55 -8.16 14.37
N ASP A 270 -3.18 -9.28 13.96
CA ASP A 270 -4.04 -10.11 14.83
C ASP A 270 -3.27 -10.81 15.96
N LEU A 271 -1.93 -10.81 15.92
CA LEU A 271 -1.08 -11.30 17.00
C LEU A 271 -0.92 -10.30 18.16
N ARG A 272 -1.82 -9.30 18.23
CA ARG A 272 -1.82 -8.23 19.23
C ARG A 272 -0.49 -7.49 19.29
N ARG A 273 0.06 -7.19 18.11
CA ARG A 273 1.24 -6.32 17.99
C ARG A 273 0.83 -5.06 17.25
N VAL A 274 1.10 -3.93 17.91
CA VAL A 274 0.90 -2.59 17.36
C VAL A 274 2.27 -1.93 17.29
N LYS A 275 2.61 -1.42 16.11
CA LYS A 275 3.83 -0.66 15.88
C LYS A 275 3.45 0.68 15.26
N ILE A 276 3.69 1.75 16.01
CA ILE A 276 3.50 3.12 15.51
C ILE A 276 4.74 3.49 14.71
N LEU A 277 4.61 3.62 13.38
CA LEU A 277 5.71 4.02 12.52
C LEU A 277 6.04 5.50 12.67
N ALA A 278 5.00 6.33 12.70
CA ALA A 278 5.06 7.76 12.93
C ALA A 278 3.74 8.23 13.57
N ALA A 279 3.80 9.33 14.32
CA ALA A 279 2.63 9.97 14.92
C ALA A 279 2.93 11.46 15.07
N SER A 280 1.93 12.30 14.82
CA SER A 280 2.07 13.74 14.85
C SER A 280 2.35 14.23 16.26
N GLU A 281 2.77 15.49 16.38
CA GLU A 281 2.89 16.13 17.69
C GLU A 281 1.56 16.04 18.48
N GLY A 282 1.68 15.87 19.80
CA GLY A 282 0.52 15.78 20.69
C GLY A 282 -0.15 14.40 20.79
N VAL A 283 0.22 13.39 19.99
CA VAL A 283 -0.37 12.04 20.11
C VAL A 283 0.15 11.29 21.35
N ASP A 284 -0.76 10.75 22.16
CA ASP A 284 -0.44 9.79 23.23
C ASP A 284 -0.29 8.38 22.65
N ARG A 285 0.97 8.02 22.37
CA ARG A 285 1.32 6.73 21.77
C ARG A 285 0.94 5.53 22.65
N ALA A 286 0.90 5.68 23.97
CA ALA A 286 0.61 4.56 24.87
C ALA A 286 -0.89 4.22 24.80
N LYS A 287 -1.75 5.23 24.95
CA LYS A 287 -3.20 5.07 24.79
C LYS A 287 -3.58 4.56 23.40
N LEU A 288 -2.95 5.12 22.37
CA LEU A 288 -3.19 4.69 20.99
C LEU A 288 -2.84 3.21 20.79
N THR A 289 -1.71 2.77 21.35
CA THR A 289 -1.27 1.37 21.28
C THR A 289 -2.26 0.43 21.97
N GLU A 290 -2.77 0.83 23.15
CA GLU A 290 -3.75 0.06 23.91
C GLU A 290 -5.08 -0.08 23.14
N ALA A 291 -5.57 1.04 22.58
CA ALA A 291 -6.83 1.08 21.83
C ALA A 291 -6.78 0.25 20.54
N LEU A 292 -5.62 0.18 19.87
CA LEU A 292 -5.45 -0.57 18.62
C LEU A 292 -5.08 -2.05 18.82
N LEU A 293 -4.77 -2.46 20.05
CA LEU A 293 -4.37 -3.84 20.36
C LEU A 293 -5.37 -4.93 19.91
N PRO A 294 -6.70 -4.69 19.94
CA PRO A 294 -7.70 -5.65 19.43
C PRO A 294 -7.77 -5.76 17.90
N ASN A 295 -6.99 -4.96 17.16
CA ASN A 295 -7.08 -4.78 15.71
C ASN A 295 -8.48 -4.35 15.21
N PRO A 296 -8.97 -3.16 15.62
CA PRO A 296 -10.31 -2.68 15.26
C PRO A 296 -10.48 -2.41 13.75
N ALA A 297 -9.38 -2.24 13.01
CA ALA A 297 -9.39 -2.03 11.57
C ALA A 297 -9.66 -3.31 10.77
N GLY A 298 -9.40 -4.49 11.34
CA GLY A 298 -9.32 -5.74 10.58
C GLY A 298 -8.11 -5.78 9.64
N ASN A 299 -7.87 -6.95 9.02
CA ASN A 299 -6.77 -7.17 8.07
C ASN A 299 -7.26 -7.66 6.69
N GLY A 300 -8.58 -7.80 6.48
CA GLY A 300 -9.17 -8.45 5.32
C GLY A 300 -10.09 -7.52 4.53
N GLU A 301 -11.31 -7.99 4.27
CA GLU A 301 -12.28 -7.34 3.37
C GLU A 301 -13.12 -6.25 4.06
N GLU A 302 -12.83 -5.90 5.31
CA GLU A 302 -13.58 -4.89 6.07
C GLU A 302 -13.51 -3.50 5.41
N GLN A 303 -12.43 -3.23 4.66
CA GLN A 303 -12.16 -1.95 3.98
C GLN A 303 -12.19 -0.75 4.93
N THR A 304 -11.68 -0.94 6.15
CA THR A 304 -11.55 0.07 7.20
C THR A 304 -10.07 0.41 7.50
N PRO A 305 -9.29 0.90 6.52
CA PRO A 305 -7.87 1.18 6.69
C PRO A 305 -7.56 2.33 7.65
N VAL A 306 -8.59 3.08 8.04
CA VAL A 306 -8.54 4.24 8.92
C VAL A 306 -9.41 4.00 10.15
N VAL A 307 -8.95 4.43 11.31
CA VAL A 307 -9.66 4.31 12.58
C VAL A 307 -9.55 5.64 13.34
N VAL A 308 -10.67 6.14 13.85
CA VAL A 308 -10.69 7.28 14.79
C VAL A 308 -10.67 6.73 16.22
N VAL A 309 -9.69 7.13 17.02
CA VAL A 309 -9.53 6.71 18.41
C VAL A 309 -9.78 7.89 19.33
N ARG A 310 -10.71 7.73 20.27
CA ARG A 310 -11.13 8.79 21.18
C ARG A 310 -10.09 9.06 22.28
N ASP A 311 -9.98 10.32 22.70
CA ASP A 311 -9.21 10.77 23.88
C ASP A 311 -7.73 10.30 23.93
N CYS A 312 -7.11 10.21 22.76
CA CYS A 312 -5.72 9.79 22.57
C CYS A 312 -4.75 10.95 22.31
N ALA A 313 -5.21 12.19 22.37
CA ALA A 313 -4.33 13.36 22.45
C ALA A 313 -3.75 13.50 23.87
N LYS A 314 -2.52 14.03 23.94
CA LYS A 314 -1.93 14.50 25.19
C LYS A 314 -2.73 15.71 25.71
N PRO A 315 -2.86 15.84 27.04
CA PRO A 315 -3.52 16.98 27.66
C PRO A 315 -2.78 18.30 27.41
#